data_AF-A0A6L7WR83-F1
#
_entry.id   AF-A0A6L7WR83-F1
#
_cell.length_a   1.000
_cell.length_b   1.000
_cell.length_c   1.000
_cell.angle_alpha   90.00
_cell.angle_beta   90.00
_cell.angle_gamma   90.00
#
_symmetry.space_group_name_H-M   'P 1'
#
loop_
_entity.id
_entity.type
_entity.pdbx_description
1 polymer ?
#
loop_
_entity_poly.entity_id
_entity_poly.type
_entity_poly.pdbx_seq_one_letter_code
_entity_poly.pdbx_strand_id
1 'polypeptide(L)'
;MHEREFFTETRETKPALYSCPKCGFRGEYQVRWIRRVKKAQPPRGADGRDREMFKKLRNYMVRVDDVVVCQKCRRRFDIPSHQNLAFF
;
A
#
# COMPACT_ATOMS: atom_id res chain seq x y z
N MET A 1 -0.53 -18.28 14.41
CA MET A 1 -1.46 -17.38 13.69
C MET A 1 -0.68 -16.71 12.56
N HIS A 2 -0.86 -17.17 11.32
CA HIS A 2 -0.19 -16.60 10.16
C HIS A 2 -1.22 -15.87 9.28
N GLU A 3 -1.68 -14.72 9.75
CA GLU A 3 -2.62 -13.85 9.00
C GLU A 3 -2.10 -13.50 7.60
N ARG A 4 -0.77 -13.54 7.39
CA ARG A 4 -0.12 -13.39 6.09
C ARG A 4 -0.47 -14.48 5.07
N GLU A 5 -0.84 -15.69 5.49
CA GLU A 5 -1.16 -16.77 4.55
C GLU A 5 -2.50 -16.58 3.84
N PHE A 6 -3.39 -15.75 4.40
CA PHE A 6 -4.72 -15.46 3.86
C PHE A 6 -4.71 -14.42 2.74
N PHE A 7 -3.59 -13.70 2.56
CA PHE A 7 -3.45 -12.65 1.57
C PHE A 7 -2.41 -13.01 0.53
N THR A 8 -2.69 -12.62 -0.71
CA THR A 8 -1.68 -12.53 -1.75
C THR A 8 -1.11 -11.12 -1.68
N GLU A 9 0.16 -11.02 -1.26
CA GLU A 9 0.90 -9.76 -1.25
C GLU A 9 1.59 -9.56 -2.59
N THR A 10 1.16 -8.57 -3.34
CA THR A 10 1.79 -8.18 -4.62
C THR A 10 2.42 -6.81 -4.45
N ARG A 11 3.70 -6.67 -4.82
CA ARG A 11 4.38 -5.38 -4.87
C ARG A 11 4.08 -4.73 -6.22
N GLU A 12 3.46 -3.56 -6.21
CA GLU A 12 3.17 -2.77 -7.40
C GLU A 12 3.78 -1.38 -7.25
N THR A 13 4.25 -0.80 -8.34
CA THR A 13 4.67 0.61 -8.36
C THR A 13 3.58 1.40 -9.06
N LYS A 14 3.08 2.47 -8.43
CA LYS A 14 2.06 3.35 -9.00
C LYS A 14 2.62 4.75 -9.16
N PRO A 15 2.41 5.40 -10.32
CA PRO A 15 2.72 6.81 -10.48
C PRO A 15 1.78 7.64 -9.59
N ALA A 16 2.34 8.58 -8.85
CA ALA A 16 1.60 9.52 -8.02
C ALA A 16 2.11 10.94 -8.23
N LEU A 17 1.19 11.89 -8.35
CA LEU A 17 1.50 13.30 -8.52
C LEU A 17 1.71 13.95 -7.16
N TYR A 18 2.93 14.42 -6.89
CA TYR A 18 3.24 15.16 -5.67
C TYR A 18 3.80 16.54 -5.97
N SER A 19 3.52 17.48 -5.07
CA SER A 19 4.12 18.81 -5.07
C SER A 19 5.23 18.84 -4.03
N CYS A 20 6.44 19.25 -4.44
CA CYS A 20 7.55 19.37 -3.52
C CYS A 20 7.33 20.59 -2.60
N PRO A 21 7.28 20.42 -1.26
CA PRO A 21 7.07 21.54 -0.34
C PRO A 21 8.26 22.52 -0.29
N LYS A 22 9.42 22.14 -0.83
CA LYS A 22 10.64 22.98 -0.83
C LYS A 22 10.77 23.89 -2.05
N CYS A 23 10.24 23.51 -3.19
CA CYS A 23 10.37 24.29 -4.43
C CYS A 23 9.03 24.49 -5.18
N GLY A 24 7.92 23.93 -4.69
CA GLY A 24 6.61 24.00 -5.32
C GLY A 24 6.47 23.18 -6.61
N PHE A 25 7.50 22.45 -7.02
CA PHE A 25 7.47 21.68 -8.25
C PHE A 25 6.51 20.49 -8.12
N ARG A 26 5.49 20.45 -8.98
CA ARG A 26 4.59 19.31 -9.13
C ARG A 26 5.15 18.35 -10.18
N GLY A 27 5.34 17.10 -9.79
CA GLY A 27 5.86 16.06 -10.66
C GLY A 27 5.21 14.72 -10.38
N GLU A 28 5.41 13.79 -11.31
CA GLU A 28 5.04 12.39 -11.14
C GLU A 28 6.19 11.61 -10.51
N TYR A 29 5.88 10.86 -9.46
CA TYR A 29 6.83 10.04 -8.72
C TYR A 29 6.34 8.60 -8.67
N GLN A 30 7.26 7.65 -8.83
CA GLN A 30 6.99 6.24 -8.75
C GLN A 30 6.99 5.82 -7.27
N VAL A 31 5.82 5.45 -6.75
CA VAL A 31 5.63 5.04 -5.35
C VAL A 31 5.39 3.55 -5.31
N ARG A 32 6.07 2.84 -4.41
CA ARG A 32 5.81 1.42 -4.19
C ARG A 32 4.62 1.21 -3.26
N TRP A 33 3.76 0.29 -3.65
CA TRP A 33 2.58 -0.16 -2.96
C TRP A 33 2.64 -1.67 -2.77
N ILE A 34 2.18 -2.15 -1.63
CA ILE A 34 1.90 -3.55 -1.37
C ILE A 34 0.39 -3.71 -1.45
N ARG A 35 -0.07 -4.35 -2.52
CA ARG A 35 -1.45 -4.75 -2.68
C ARG A 35 -1.66 -6.06 -1.93
N ARG A 36 -2.57 -6.06 -0.96
CA ARG A 36 -3.00 -7.24 -0.22
C ARG A 36 -4.38 -7.64 -0.72
N VAL A 37 -4.42 -8.67 -1.56
CA VAL A 37 -5.66 -9.25 -2.07
C VAL A 37 -6.03 -10.44 -1.21
N LYS A 38 -7.25 -10.46 -0.71
CA LYS A 38 -7.79 -11.62 0.00
C LYS A 38 -7.84 -12.82 -0.97
N LYS A 39 -7.26 -13.96 -0.57
CA LYS A 39 -7.33 -15.19 -1.39
C LYS A 39 -8.78 -15.66 -1.52
N ALA A 40 -9.12 -16.40 -2.57
CA ALA A 40 -10.48 -16.89 -2.79
C ALA A 40 -10.92 -17.98 -1.81
N GLN A 41 -9.96 -18.71 -1.23
CA GLN A 41 -10.21 -19.76 -0.23
C GLN A 41 -9.30 -19.57 0.99
N PRO A 42 -9.80 -19.86 2.20
CA PRO A 42 -8.97 -19.93 3.38
C PRO A 42 -8.00 -21.13 3.29
N PRO A 43 -6.78 -21.03 3.86
CA PRO A 43 -5.82 -22.13 3.91
C PRO A 43 -6.43 -23.38 4.56
N ARG A 44 -6.00 -24.56 4.09
CA ARG A 44 -6.45 -25.88 4.58
C ARG A 44 -6.03 -26.02 6.06
N GLY A 45 -6.95 -25.73 6.97
CA GLY A 45 -6.72 -25.68 8.42
C GLY A 45 -7.34 -24.48 9.14
N ALA A 46 -8.02 -23.58 8.43
CA ALA A 46 -8.69 -22.43 9.03
C ALA A 46 -9.86 -22.83 9.95
N ASP A 47 -9.77 -22.48 11.23
CA ASP A 47 -10.81 -22.63 12.24
C ASP A 47 -12.03 -21.72 11.96
N GLY A 48 -13.13 -21.93 12.69
CA GLY A 48 -14.35 -21.13 12.56
C GLY A 48 -14.11 -19.61 12.75
N ARG A 49 -13.15 -19.23 13.60
CA ARG A 49 -12.74 -17.84 13.85
C ARG A 49 -12.03 -17.21 12.64
N ASP A 50 -11.18 -17.97 11.96
CA ASP A 50 -10.48 -17.52 10.75
C ASP A 50 -11.44 -17.27 9.60
N ARG A 51 -12.51 -18.08 9.47
CA ARG A 51 -13.57 -17.86 8.47
C ARG A 51 -14.35 -16.57 8.71
N GLU A 52 -14.65 -16.26 9.98
CA GLU A 52 -15.33 -15.03 10.38
C GLU A 52 -14.47 -13.79 10.11
N MET A 53 -13.18 -13.85 10.47
CA MET A 53 -12.23 -12.79 10.18
C MET A 53 -12.07 -12.61 8.67
N PHE A 54 -11.90 -13.70 7.93
CA PHE A 54 -11.81 -13.70 6.47
C PHE A 54 -13.01 -13.01 5.81
N LYS A 55 -14.25 -13.23 6.27
CA LYS A 55 -15.44 -12.52 5.75
C LYS A 55 -15.35 -10.99 5.91
N LYS A 56 -14.75 -10.51 7.00
CA LYS A 56 -14.61 -9.07 7.29
C LYS A 56 -13.43 -8.40 6.59
N LEU A 57 -12.44 -9.18 6.15
CA LEU A 57 -11.26 -8.66 5.47
C LEU A 57 -11.64 -8.10 4.08
N ARG A 58 -11.29 -6.84 3.85
CA ARG A 58 -11.37 -6.17 2.54
C ARG A 58 -10.01 -6.21 1.86
N ASN A 59 -9.99 -6.02 0.55
CA ASN A 59 -8.74 -5.82 -0.15
C ASN A 59 -8.23 -4.41 0.15
N TYR A 60 -6.93 -4.28 0.36
CA TYR A 60 -6.31 -2.99 0.62
C TYR A 60 -4.91 -2.92 0.05
N MET A 61 -4.46 -1.71 -0.27
CA MET A 61 -3.10 -1.42 -0.65
C MET A 61 -2.44 -0.59 0.45
N VAL A 62 -1.20 -0.94 0.77
CA VAL A 62 -0.37 -0.23 1.73
C VAL A 62 0.76 0.44 0.98
N ARG A 63 0.93 1.75 1.15
CA ARG A 63 2.08 2.47 0.61
C ARG A 63 3.34 2.07 1.37
N VAL A 64 4.43 1.80 0.66
CA VAL A 64 5.73 1.40 1.26
C VAL A 64 6.70 2.56 1.31
N ASP A 65 6.66 3.44 0.31
CA ASP A 65 7.53 4.62 0.31
C ASP A 65 6.90 5.76 1.13
N ASP A 66 7.66 6.25 2.10
CA ASP A 66 7.31 7.44 2.88
C ASP A 66 8.01 8.71 2.35
N VAL A 67 9.14 8.55 1.64
CA VAL A 67 9.94 9.68 1.14
C VAL A 67 10.24 9.55 -0.34
N VAL A 68 10.23 10.68 -1.04
CA VAL A 68 10.64 10.78 -2.45
C VAL A 68 11.64 11.89 -2.66
N VAL A 69 12.48 11.75 -3.69
CA VAL A 69 13.46 12.76 -4.08
C VAL A 69 12.87 13.64 -5.17
N CYS A 70 12.80 14.95 -4.93
CA CYS A 70 12.32 15.89 -5.94
C CYS A 70 13.21 15.86 -7.19
N GLN A 71 12.61 15.76 -8.37
CA GLN A 71 13.34 15.79 -9.66
C GLN A 71 14.08 17.12 -9.90
N LYS A 72 13.56 18.23 -9.35
CA LYS A 72 14.10 19.57 -9.60
C LYS A 72 15.12 20.02 -8.56
N CYS A 73 14.76 20.02 -7.28
CA CYS A 73 15.67 20.49 -6.23
C CYS A 73 16.50 19.37 -5.58
N ARG A 74 16.30 18.10 -5.97
CA ARG A 74 16.99 16.91 -5.44
C ARG A 74 16.88 16.71 -3.92
N ARG A 75 16.01 17.48 -3.25
CA ARG A 75 15.72 17.35 -1.82
C ARG A 75 14.72 16.22 -1.61
N ARG A 76 14.92 15.48 -0.52
CA ARG A 76 13.96 14.48 -0.04
C ARG A 76 12.79 15.20 0.62
N PHE A 77 11.58 14.74 0.35
CA PHE A 77 10.39 15.21 1.04
C PHE A 77 9.50 14.01 1.38
N ASP A 78 8.76 14.16 2.47
CA ASP A 78 7.78 13.18 2.92
C ASP A 78 6.54 13.24 2.03
N ILE A 79 6.04 12.08 1.61
CA ILE A 79 4.79 12.02 0.89
C ILE A 79 3.65 12.22 1.91
N PRO A 80 2.81 13.26 1.78
CA PRO A 80 1.78 13.56 2.76
C PRO A 80 0.94 12.31 3.09
N SER A 81 0.83 12.06 4.39
CA SER A 81 0.37 10.81 5.02
C SER A 81 -1.13 10.52 4.90
N HIS A 82 -1.89 11.33 4.16
CA HIS A 82 -3.35 11.29 4.21
C HIS A 82 -3.96 9.95 3.74
N GLN A 83 -3.22 9.10 3.00
CA GLN A 83 -3.69 7.77 2.59
C GLN A 83 -2.54 6.76 2.50
N ASN A 84 -2.05 6.27 3.65
CA ASN A 84 -1.17 5.09 3.67
C ASN A 84 -1.94 3.78 3.40
N LEU A 85 -3.28 3.83 3.43
CA LEU A 85 -4.19 2.72 3.17
C LEU A 85 -5.22 3.14 2.11
N ALA A 86 -5.27 2.37 1.01
CA ALA A 86 -6.29 2.51 -0.02
C ALA A 86 -7.10 1.21 -0.11
N PHE A 87 -8.42 1.29 0.07
CA PHE A 87 -9.33 0.16 -0.10
C PHE A 87 -9.83 0.11 -1.56
N PHE A 88 -9.97 -1.10 -2.12
CA PHE A 88 -10.47 -1.32 -3.49
C PHE A 88 -11.32 -2.59 -3.57
#